data_AF-A0A091RYM7-F1
#
_entry.id   AF-A0A091RYM7-F1
#
_cell.length_a   1.000
_cell.length_b   1.000
_cell.length_c   1.000
_cell.angle_alpha   90.00
_cell.angle_beta   90.00
_cell.angle_gamma   90.00
#
_symmetry.space_group_name_H-M   'P 1'
#
loop_
_entity.id
_entity.type
_entity.pdbx_description
1 polymer ?
#
loop_
_entity_poly.entity_id
_entity_poly.type
_entity_poly.pdbx_seq_one_letter_code
_entity_poly.pdbx_strand_id
1 'polypeptide(L)'
;MPESSVQPGQLCCVAISKWWYRVIIHRVINDKDVEVFYPDYGNLEIVRKSWLRFLKWCYLKLPAQAIPCSLAWVKPVEGMWSSAATLLFKNLCSSKILVGIVDEYVNGILHLFLCDTSTKEDVYFHCVLKDKGYADICGNNIPSEGFKELNPLALYVQPSEKWENAELVEPDLCLQQESLDADSATATSKLVGDEL
;
A
#
# COMPACT_ATOMS: atom_id res chain seq x y z
N MET A 1 4.05 20.37 -3.58
CA MET A 1 3.91 20.15 -2.13
C MET A 1 4.95 21.04 -1.45
N PRO A 2 4.62 21.79 -0.39
CA PRO A 2 5.60 22.60 0.33
C PRO A 2 6.70 21.73 0.93
N GLU A 3 7.93 22.26 1.01
CA GLU A 3 9.08 21.52 1.56
C GLU A 3 8.83 21.06 3.00
N SER A 4 8.11 21.87 3.79
CA SER A 4 7.72 21.52 5.17
C SER A 4 6.82 20.29 5.28
N SER A 5 6.19 19.85 4.19
CA SER A 5 5.38 18.63 4.14
C SER A 5 6.14 17.43 3.60
N VAL A 6 7.40 17.59 3.17
CA VAL A 6 8.25 16.51 2.65
C VAL A 6 9.01 15.88 3.82
N GLN A 7 8.36 14.96 4.53
CA GLN A 7 8.94 14.30 5.71
C GLN A 7 8.59 12.81 5.76
N PRO A 8 9.43 11.97 6.42
CA PRO A 8 9.13 10.54 6.61
C PRO A 8 7.72 10.30 7.15
N GLY A 9 7.04 9.28 6.62
CA GLY A 9 5.67 8.92 6.99
C GLY A 9 4.57 9.72 6.29
N GLN A 10 4.90 10.78 5.53
CA GLN A 10 3.88 11.52 4.78
C GLN A 10 3.33 10.68 3.60
N LEU A 11 2.05 10.33 3.68
CA LEU A 11 1.29 9.78 2.56
C LEU A 11 0.95 10.87 1.55
N CYS A 12 1.33 10.65 0.30
CA CYS A 12 1.15 11.58 -0.81
C CYS A 12 1.02 10.78 -2.13
N CYS A 13 1.19 11.43 -3.27
CA CYS A 13 1.27 10.74 -4.56
C CYS A 13 2.42 11.24 -5.42
N VAL A 14 2.91 10.37 -6.29
CA VAL A 14 3.91 10.69 -7.31
C VAL A 14 3.30 10.48 -8.70
N ALA A 15 3.61 11.38 -9.63
CA ALA A 15 3.29 11.20 -11.05
C ALA A 15 4.49 10.62 -11.79
N ILE A 16 4.30 9.47 -12.43
CA ILE A 16 5.29 8.84 -13.29
C ILE A 16 4.64 8.62 -14.65
N SER A 17 5.18 9.29 -15.67
CA SER A 17 4.59 9.33 -17.01
C SER A 17 3.13 9.82 -16.99
N LYS A 18 2.16 8.92 -17.21
CA LYS A 18 0.72 9.23 -17.22
C LYS A 18 -0.03 8.74 -15.99
N TRP A 19 0.65 8.06 -15.07
CA TRP A 19 0.04 7.37 -13.94
C TRP A 19 0.37 8.07 -12.63
N TRP A 20 -0.58 8.01 -11.70
CA TRP A 20 -0.42 8.48 -10.34
C TRP A 20 -0.42 7.30 -9.39
N TYR A 21 0.53 7.31 -8.46
CA TYR A 21 0.69 6.25 -7.47
C TYR A 21 0.64 6.85 -6.08
N ARG A 22 -0.03 6.16 -5.16
CA ARG A 22 0.09 6.47 -3.73
C ARG A 22 1.49 6.11 -3.29
N VAL A 23 2.11 6.99 -2.52
CA VAL A 23 3.44 6.78 -1.99
C VAL A 23 3.55 7.34 -0.57
N ILE A 24 4.39 6.72 0.25
CA ILE A 24 4.80 7.26 1.54
C ILE A 24 6.26 7.66 1.45
N ILE A 25 6.58 8.85 1.91
CA ILE A 25 7.98 9.25 2.05
C ILE A 25 8.64 8.36 3.10
N HIS A 26 9.61 7.54 2.70
CA HIS A 26 10.35 6.68 3.60
C HIS A 26 11.50 7.47 4.25
N ARG A 27 12.30 8.18 3.46
CA ARG A 27 13.34 9.10 3.95
C ARG A 27 13.66 10.20 2.95
N VAL A 28 14.17 11.31 3.45
CA VAL A 28 14.73 12.38 2.62
C VAL A 28 16.18 12.06 2.32
N ILE A 29 16.55 12.01 1.04
CA ILE A 29 17.91 11.66 0.61
C ILE A 29 18.78 12.92 0.52
N ASN A 30 18.25 13.97 -0.10
CA ASN A 30 18.93 15.25 -0.26
C ASN A 30 17.89 16.37 -0.56
N ASP A 31 18.33 17.56 -0.95
CA ASP A 31 17.45 18.69 -1.26
C ASP A 31 16.46 18.44 -2.41
N LYS A 32 16.76 17.52 -3.33
CA LYS A 32 15.98 17.25 -4.54
C LYS A 32 15.26 15.90 -4.52
N ASP A 33 15.80 14.92 -3.82
CA ASP A 33 15.37 13.53 -3.90
C ASP A 33 14.89 12.99 -2.55
N VAL A 34 13.89 12.12 -2.63
CA VAL A 34 13.34 11.34 -1.52
C VAL A 34 13.25 9.89 -1.93
N GLU A 35 13.41 8.98 -0.98
CA GLU A 35 13.04 7.59 -1.16
C GLU A 35 11.60 7.40 -0.68
N VAL A 36 10.78 6.78 -1.51
CA VAL A 36 9.35 6.56 -1.26
C VAL A 36 9.01 5.09 -1.30
N PHE A 37 8.08 4.68 -0.45
CA PHE A 37 7.46 3.36 -0.46
C PHE A 37 6.14 3.41 -1.24
N TYR A 38 5.88 2.42 -2.09
CA TYR A 38 4.62 2.28 -2.82
C TYR A 38 3.65 1.34 -2.08
N PRO A 39 2.65 1.87 -1.32
CA PRO A 39 1.66 1.09 -0.59
C PRO A 39 0.98 -0.04 -1.33
N ASP A 40 0.85 0.12 -2.65
CA ASP A 40 0.04 -0.75 -3.47
C ASP A 40 0.87 -1.81 -4.19
N TYR A 41 2.21 -1.70 -4.12
CA TYR A 41 3.14 -2.54 -4.86
C TYR A 41 4.24 -3.16 -3.99
N GLY A 42 4.58 -2.52 -2.87
CA GLY A 42 5.52 -3.06 -1.88
C GLY A 42 6.99 -2.70 -2.11
N ASN A 43 7.32 -1.92 -3.15
CA ASN A 43 8.69 -1.52 -3.47
C ASN A 43 9.06 -0.12 -2.93
N LEU A 44 10.37 0.11 -2.77
CA LEU A 44 10.97 1.41 -2.53
C LEU A 44 11.59 1.95 -3.82
N GLU A 45 11.46 3.25 -4.09
CA GLU A 45 12.19 3.92 -5.17
C GLU A 45 12.60 5.34 -4.78
N ILE A 46 13.66 5.84 -5.41
CA ILE A 46 14.08 7.23 -5.29
C ILE A 46 13.37 8.07 -6.36
N VAL A 47 12.67 9.11 -5.93
CA VAL A 47 11.95 10.05 -6.80
C VAL A 47 12.31 11.50 -6.46
N ARG A 48 12.11 12.40 -7.42
CA ARG A 48 12.30 13.84 -7.19
C ARG A 48 11.16 14.38 -6.34
N LYS A 49 11.47 15.22 -5.35
CA LYS A 49 10.48 15.96 -4.55
C LYS A 49 9.50 16.74 -5.41
N SER A 50 9.97 17.28 -6.55
CA SER A 50 9.15 18.02 -7.50
C SER A 50 8.06 17.19 -8.18
N TRP A 51 8.11 15.86 -8.09
CA TRP A 51 7.07 14.95 -8.59
C TRP A 51 5.99 14.64 -7.55
N LEU A 52 6.22 14.97 -6.28
CA LEU A 52 5.27 14.72 -5.20
C LEU A 52 4.11 15.73 -5.20
N ARG A 53 2.89 15.24 -4.99
CA ARG A 53 1.69 16.03 -4.78
C ARG A 53 0.90 15.51 -3.60
N PHE A 54 0.09 16.37 -3.00
CA PHE A 54 -0.87 15.93 -2.00
C PHE A 54 -1.87 14.95 -2.61
N LEU A 55 -2.13 13.87 -1.87
CA LEU A 55 -3.17 12.91 -2.22
C LEU A 55 -4.53 13.46 -1.79
N LYS A 56 -5.52 13.41 -2.67
CA LYS A 56 -6.89 13.80 -2.31
C LYS A 56 -7.49 12.78 -1.33
N TRP A 57 -8.26 13.26 -0.36
CA TRP A 57 -8.92 12.43 0.66
C TRP A 57 -9.75 11.28 0.09
N CYS A 58 -10.41 11.46 -1.05
CA CYS A 58 -11.19 10.38 -1.67
C CYS A 58 -10.35 9.15 -2.05
N TYR A 59 -9.04 9.30 -2.28
CA TYR A 59 -8.12 8.21 -2.59
C TYR A 59 -7.50 7.54 -1.34
N LEU A 60 -7.87 7.99 -0.14
CA LEU A 60 -7.51 7.34 1.12
C LEU A 60 -8.46 6.21 1.51
N LYS A 61 -9.63 6.12 0.87
CA LYS A 61 -10.67 5.15 1.22
C LYS A 61 -10.27 3.69 0.97
N LEU A 62 -9.46 3.45 -0.07
CA LEU A 62 -8.94 2.13 -0.38
C LEU A 62 -7.74 1.83 0.54
N PRO A 63 -7.71 0.73 1.31
CA PRO A 63 -6.52 0.36 2.08
C PRO A 63 -5.29 0.14 1.20
N ALA A 64 -4.08 0.19 1.76
CA ALA A 64 -2.86 -0.23 1.05
C ALA A 64 -3.02 -1.66 0.53
N GLN A 65 -2.63 -1.91 -0.73
CA GLN A 65 -2.85 -3.20 -1.38
C GLN A 65 -1.67 -4.18 -1.27
N ALA A 66 -0.45 -3.68 -1.02
CA ALA A 66 0.69 -4.52 -0.75
C ALA A 66 0.69 -4.97 0.72
N ILE A 67 0.59 -6.28 0.93
CA ILE A 67 0.63 -6.89 2.25
C ILE A 67 2.04 -7.44 2.49
N PRO A 68 2.75 -7.00 3.54
CA PRO A 68 3.97 -7.63 4.01
C PRO A 68 3.75 -9.10 4.35
N CYS A 69 4.53 -9.99 3.74
CA CYS A 69 4.37 -11.44 3.90
C CYS A 69 5.70 -12.16 4.13
N SER A 70 5.62 -13.32 4.79
CA SER A 70 6.71 -14.29 4.89
C SER A 70 6.19 -15.70 4.65
N LEU A 71 7.04 -16.57 4.08
CA LEU A 71 6.71 -17.98 3.99
C LEU A 71 6.66 -18.59 5.39
N ALA A 72 5.57 -19.31 5.67
CA ALA A 72 5.38 -19.97 6.95
C ALA A 72 6.35 -21.15 7.11
N TRP A 73 6.85 -21.34 8.34
CA TRP A 73 7.52 -22.57 8.79
C TRP A 73 8.79 -22.93 8.02
N VAL A 74 9.46 -21.92 7.44
CA VAL A 74 10.76 -22.08 6.78
C VAL A 74 11.76 -21.04 7.22
N LYS A 75 13.03 -21.45 7.25
CA LYS A 75 14.18 -20.57 7.51
C LYS A 75 15.32 -20.87 6.56
N PRO A 76 16.22 -19.91 6.30
CA PRO A 76 17.44 -20.17 5.55
C PRO A 76 18.37 -21.13 6.30
N VAL A 77 19.12 -21.94 5.55
CA VAL A 77 20.08 -22.92 6.11
C VAL A 77 21.24 -22.24 6.83
N GLU A 78 21.77 -21.15 6.28
CA GLU A 78 22.95 -20.44 6.80
C GLU A 78 22.59 -19.09 7.47
N GLY A 79 21.41 -19.01 8.11
CA GLY A 79 20.93 -17.79 8.79
C GLY A 79 20.41 -16.68 7.85
N MET A 80 20.89 -16.64 6.60
CA MET A 80 20.43 -15.71 5.56
C MET A 80 20.00 -16.44 4.29
N TRP A 81 18.99 -15.88 3.60
CA TRP A 81 18.55 -16.41 2.30
C TRP A 81 19.62 -16.18 1.23
N SER A 82 20.09 -17.24 0.58
CA SER A 82 21.04 -17.13 -0.51
C SER A 82 20.41 -16.48 -1.75
N SER A 83 21.23 -15.86 -2.60
CA SER A 83 20.77 -15.29 -3.88
C SER A 83 20.12 -16.33 -4.79
N ALA A 84 20.57 -17.59 -4.71
CA ALA A 84 19.96 -18.69 -5.46
C ALA A 84 18.56 -19.02 -4.93
N ALA A 85 18.37 -19.03 -3.60
CA ALA A 85 17.08 -19.25 -2.98
C ALA A 85 16.07 -18.16 -3.35
N THR A 86 16.47 -16.89 -3.27
CA THR A 86 15.61 -15.75 -3.61
C THR A 86 15.27 -15.71 -5.10
N LEU A 87 16.22 -16.04 -5.98
CA LEU A 87 15.97 -16.16 -7.42
C LEU A 87 14.99 -17.30 -7.74
N LEU A 88 15.17 -18.47 -7.10
CA LEU A 88 14.23 -19.58 -7.26
C LEU A 88 12.83 -19.18 -6.81
N PHE A 89 12.69 -18.60 -5.61
CA PHE A 89 11.40 -18.13 -5.10
C PHE A 89 10.75 -17.11 -6.05
N LYS A 90 11.52 -16.14 -6.56
CA LYS A 90 11.03 -15.18 -7.56
C LYS A 90 10.49 -15.87 -8.82
N ASN A 91 11.19 -16.88 -9.32
CA ASN A 91 10.77 -17.64 -10.49
C ASN A 91 9.52 -18.48 -10.22
N LEU A 92 9.39 -19.05 -9.02
CA LEU A 92 8.17 -19.74 -8.59
C LEU A 92 6.96 -18.79 -8.55
N CYS A 93 7.16 -17.54 -8.15
CA CYS A 93 6.10 -16.52 -8.05
C CYS A 93 5.72 -15.84 -9.37
N SER A 94 6.65 -15.75 -10.34
CA SER A 94 6.49 -14.85 -11.49
C SER A 94 5.35 -15.28 -12.42
N SER A 95 4.46 -14.33 -12.73
CA SER A 95 3.38 -14.47 -13.73
C SER A 95 2.40 -15.62 -13.45
N LYS A 96 2.16 -15.92 -12.18
CA LYS A 96 1.23 -16.98 -11.74
C LYS A 96 0.22 -16.46 -10.74
N ILE A 97 -0.99 -17.02 -10.79
CA ILE A 97 -1.96 -16.91 -9.71
C ILE A 97 -1.63 -18.05 -8.73
N LEU A 98 -1.41 -17.68 -7.47
CA LEU A 98 -1.01 -18.61 -6.42
C LEU A 98 -2.03 -18.59 -5.30
N VAL A 99 -2.12 -19.70 -4.58
CA VAL A 99 -2.96 -19.83 -3.39
C VAL A 99 -2.09 -19.61 -2.16
N GLY A 100 -2.49 -18.66 -1.32
CA GLY A 100 -1.90 -18.41 -0.01
C GLY A 100 -2.79 -18.98 1.09
N ILE A 101 -2.25 -19.88 1.91
CA ILE A 101 -2.91 -20.37 3.12
C ILE A 101 -2.33 -19.61 4.30
N VAL A 102 -3.17 -18.81 4.97
CA VAL A 102 -2.75 -18.00 6.11
C VAL A 102 -2.50 -18.89 7.32
N ASP A 103 -1.32 -18.77 7.92
CA ASP A 103 -0.95 -19.41 9.18
C ASP A 103 -1.21 -18.47 10.35
N GLU A 104 -0.57 -17.29 10.34
CA GLU A 104 -0.77 -16.26 11.36
C GLU A 104 -0.44 -14.84 10.84
N TYR A 105 -0.86 -13.83 11.60
CA TYR A 105 -0.54 -12.43 11.36
C TYR A 105 0.07 -11.82 12.62
N VAL A 106 1.38 -11.58 12.62
CA VAL A 106 2.13 -11.17 13.80
C VAL A 106 3.05 -10.01 13.43
N ASN A 107 3.06 -8.96 14.24
CA ASN A 107 3.91 -7.77 14.06
C ASN A 107 3.79 -7.14 12.66
N GLY A 108 2.59 -7.19 12.06
CA GLY A 108 2.32 -6.62 10.75
C GLY A 108 2.74 -7.48 9.56
N ILE A 109 3.21 -8.70 9.79
CA ILE A 109 3.64 -9.64 8.75
C ILE A 109 2.63 -10.80 8.67
N LEU A 110 2.16 -11.05 7.45
CA LEU A 110 1.33 -12.21 7.14
C LEU A 110 2.21 -13.42 6.87
N HIS A 111 2.20 -14.38 7.77
CA HIS A 111 2.83 -15.68 7.58
C HIS A 111 1.86 -16.59 6.83
N LEU A 112 2.31 -17.12 5.69
CA LEU A 112 1.48 -17.95 4.84
C LEU A 112 2.25 -19.06 4.14
N PHE A 113 1.57 -20.17 3.87
CA PHE A 113 2.04 -21.16 2.92
C PHE A 113 1.63 -20.72 1.52
N LEU A 114 2.58 -20.68 0.59
CA LEU A 114 2.33 -20.33 -0.81
C LEU A 114 2.37 -21.58 -1.67
N CYS A 115 1.36 -21.74 -2.51
CA CYS A 115 1.14 -22.92 -3.33
C CYS A 115 0.79 -22.55 -4.78
N ASP A 116 1.43 -23.23 -5.73
CA ASP A 116 1.02 -23.24 -7.14
C ASP A 116 0.09 -24.42 -7.38
N THR A 117 -1.18 -24.12 -7.64
CA THR A 117 -2.26 -25.09 -7.90
C THR A 117 -2.60 -25.17 -9.40
N SER A 118 -1.75 -24.63 -10.28
CA SER A 118 -1.98 -24.66 -11.74
C SER A 118 -1.64 -26.00 -12.38
N THR A 119 -0.97 -26.89 -11.64
CA THR A 119 -0.59 -28.22 -12.10
C THR A 119 -1.57 -29.29 -11.56
N LYS A 120 -1.35 -30.56 -11.91
CA LYS A 120 -2.16 -31.66 -11.39
C LYS A 120 -1.98 -31.86 -9.87
N GLU A 121 -0.78 -31.57 -9.39
CA GLU A 121 -0.44 -31.66 -7.98
C GLU A 121 -0.15 -30.26 -7.44
N ASP A 122 -0.50 -30.03 -6.18
CA ASP A 122 -0.24 -28.78 -5.50
C ASP A 122 1.25 -28.65 -5.15
N VAL A 123 1.90 -27.60 -5.63
CA VAL A 123 3.33 -27.35 -5.41
C VAL A 123 3.51 -26.30 -4.32
N TYR A 124 3.83 -26.76 -3.12
CA TYR A 124 4.13 -25.92 -1.97
C TYR A 124 5.57 -25.40 -2.00
N PHE A 125 5.73 -24.08 -1.93
CA PHE A 125 7.05 -23.47 -2.16
C PHE A 125 8.05 -23.75 -1.04
N HIS A 126 7.58 -23.95 0.20
CA HIS A 126 8.43 -24.35 1.30
C HIS A 126 9.08 -25.74 1.07
N CYS A 127 8.33 -26.69 0.48
CA CYS A 127 8.86 -27.98 0.08
C CYS A 127 9.92 -27.82 -1.01
N VAL A 128 9.64 -27.02 -2.04
CA VAL A 128 10.58 -26.79 -3.15
C VAL A 128 11.90 -26.19 -2.64
N LEU A 129 11.84 -25.21 -1.74
CA LEU A 129 13.05 -24.61 -1.15
C LEU A 129 13.83 -25.61 -0.31
N LYS A 130 13.15 -26.44 0.49
CA LYS A 130 13.77 -27.50 1.30
C LYS A 130 14.44 -28.56 0.43
N ASP A 131 13.75 -29.07 -0.59
CA ASP A 131 14.26 -30.13 -1.46
C ASP A 131 15.45 -29.66 -2.31
N LYS A 132 15.57 -28.36 -2.55
CA LYS A 132 16.74 -27.73 -3.18
C LYS A 132 17.88 -27.43 -2.20
N GLY A 133 17.71 -27.73 -0.91
CA GLY A 133 18.70 -27.45 0.13
C GLY A 133 18.84 -25.96 0.46
N TYR A 134 17.82 -25.14 0.16
CA TYR A 134 17.84 -23.70 0.44
C TYR A 134 17.14 -23.31 1.73
N ALA A 135 16.27 -24.18 2.27
CA ALA A 135 15.54 -23.93 3.49
C ALA A 135 15.51 -25.16 4.42
N ASP A 136 15.49 -24.89 5.72
CA ASP A 136 15.06 -25.87 6.72
C ASP A 136 13.60 -25.61 7.10
N ILE A 137 12.86 -26.69 7.35
CA ILE A 137 11.52 -26.60 7.93
C ILE A 137 11.65 -26.34 9.44
N CYS A 138 10.88 -25.39 9.95
CA CYS A 138 10.81 -25.06 11.37
C CYS A 138 9.36 -25.11 11.87
N GLY A 139 9.15 -25.51 13.12
CA GLY A 139 7.81 -25.63 13.71
C GLY A 139 7.17 -24.31 14.15
N ASN A 140 7.84 -23.18 13.92
CA ASN A 140 7.37 -21.84 14.26
C ASN A 140 7.80 -20.88 13.16
N ASN A 141 7.13 -19.74 13.05
CA ASN A 141 7.55 -18.66 12.17
C ASN A 141 8.75 -17.90 12.72
N ILE A 142 9.78 -17.73 11.89
CA ILE A 142 11.01 -17.01 12.24
C ILE A 142 11.02 -15.69 11.47
N PRO A 143 11.05 -14.53 12.16
CA PRO A 143 11.18 -13.24 11.50
C PRO A 143 12.48 -13.14 10.70
N SER A 144 12.43 -12.61 9.48
CA SER A 144 13.64 -12.27 8.73
C SER A 144 14.31 -11.02 9.33
N GLU A 145 15.65 -10.99 9.37
CA GLU A 145 16.39 -9.91 10.02
C GLU A 145 16.10 -8.52 9.41
N GLY A 146 15.80 -8.44 8.11
CA GLY A 146 15.57 -7.18 7.40
C GLY A 146 14.17 -6.58 7.54
N PHE A 147 13.16 -7.33 7.98
CA PHE A 147 11.79 -6.78 8.10
C PHE A 147 11.59 -5.97 9.38
N LYS A 148 12.44 -6.12 10.39
CA LYS A 148 12.33 -5.36 11.64
C LYS A 148 12.56 -3.86 11.44
N GLU A 149 13.34 -3.48 10.44
CA GLU A 149 13.65 -2.08 10.14
C GLU A 149 12.55 -1.37 9.32
N LEU A 150 11.80 -2.14 8.53
CA LEU A 150 10.69 -1.63 7.72
C LEU A 150 9.37 -2.09 8.32
N ASN A 151 8.65 -1.18 8.97
CA ASN A 151 7.25 -1.37 9.34
C ASN A 151 6.34 -0.53 8.42
N PRO A 152 5.98 -1.03 7.23
CA PRO A 152 5.04 -0.34 6.35
C PRO A 152 3.74 0.04 7.04
N LEU A 153 3.24 -0.78 7.98
CA LEU A 153 2.02 -0.50 8.73
C LEU A 153 2.13 0.68 9.67
N ALA A 154 3.24 0.84 10.38
CA ALA A 154 3.52 2.06 11.14
C ALA A 154 3.72 3.29 10.25
N LEU A 155 4.11 3.10 8.98
CA LEU A 155 4.16 4.18 7.99
C LEU A 155 2.76 4.53 7.44
N TYR A 156 1.81 3.59 7.41
CA TYR A 156 0.40 3.82 7.02
C TYR A 156 -0.44 4.43 8.14
N VAL A 157 -0.19 4.00 9.36
CA VAL A 157 -0.96 4.34 10.55
C VAL A 157 -0.12 5.32 11.36
N GLN A 158 -0.37 6.62 11.18
CA GLN A 158 -0.07 7.54 12.27
C GLN A 158 -0.78 6.99 13.52
N PRO A 159 -0.12 6.85 14.68
CA PRO A 159 -0.83 6.59 15.91
C PRO A 159 -1.73 7.82 16.15
N SER A 160 -3.01 7.70 15.82
CA SER A 160 -3.99 8.56 16.43
C SER A 160 -4.15 8.04 17.85
N GLU A 161 -3.47 8.67 18.80
CA GLU A 161 -3.79 8.55 20.23
C GLU A 161 -5.18 9.16 20.56
N LYS A 162 -6.05 9.41 19.56
CA LYS A 162 -7.35 10.05 19.72
C LYS A 162 -8.39 9.44 18.79
N TRP A 163 -8.76 8.19 19.03
CA TRP A 163 -10.12 7.71 18.74
C TRP A 163 -10.67 6.74 19.78
N GLU A 164 -10.13 6.76 21.01
CA GLU A 164 -10.92 6.34 22.16
C GLU A 164 -11.81 7.52 22.55
N ASN A 165 -13.12 7.38 22.29
CA ASN A 165 -14.22 8.31 22.66
C ASN A 165 -14.57 9.44 21.67
N ALA A 166 -14.82 9.12 20.40
CA ALA A 166 -15.74 9.92 19.60
C ALA A 166 -16.95 9.05 19.22
N GLU A 167 -18.09 9.34 19.85
CA GLU A 167 -19.39 8.84 19.41
C GLU A 167 -19.56 9.06 17.89
N LEU A 168 -20.20 8.09 17.25
CA LEU A 168 -20.61 8.15 15.85
C LEU A 168 -21.55 9.35 15.65
N VAL A 169 -21.01 10.51 15.33
CA VAL A 169 -21.80 11.60 14.75
C VAL A 169 -21.84 11.33 13.25
N GLU A 170 -22.99 10.84 12.78
CA GLU A 170 -23.27 10.77 11.35
C GLU A 170 -23.10 12.16 10.71
N PRO A 171 -22.49 12.26 9.52
CA PRO A 171 -22.39 13.54 8.84
C PRO A 171 -23.79 14.00 8.40
N ASP A 172 -24.27 15.10 8.98
CA ASP A 172 -25.46 15.80 8.54
C ASP A 172 -25.35 16.13 7.05
N LEU A 173 -26.15 15.45 6.23
CA LEU A 173 -26.28 15.66 4.79
C LEU A 173 -27.01 16.98 4.42
N CYS A 174 -27.10 17.94 5.34
CA CYS A 174 -27.97 19.12 5.19
C CYS A 174 -27.26 20.45 4.84
N LEU A 175 -25.97 20.44 4.48
CA LEU A 175 -25.23 21.67 4.12
C LEU A 175 -24.75 21.74 2.66
N GLN A 176 -25.46 21.08 1.73
CA GLN A 176 -25.22 21.25 0.28
C GLN A 176 -26.47 21.67 -0.52
N GLN A 177 -27.56 22.08 0.13
CA GLN A 177 -28.77 22.52 -0.57
C GLN A 177 -28.92 24.05 -0.68
N GLU A 178 -28.08 24.88 -0.04
CA GLU A 178 -28.24 26.35 -0.07
C GLU A 178 -27.37 27.10 -1.10
N SER A 179 -26.61 26.40 -1.96
CA SER A 179 -25.78 27.06 -2.99
C SER A 179 -26.27 26.87 -4.43
N LEU A 180 -27.46 26.31 -4.64
CA LEU A 180 -28.05 26.11 -5.97
C LEU A 180 -29.36 26.89 -6.23
N ASP A 181 -29.93 27.53 -5.21
CA ASP A 181 -31.21 28.25 -5.34
C ASP A 181 -31.07 29.79 -5.42
N ALA A 182 -29.85 30.34 -5.40
CA ALA A 182 -29.62 31.79 -5.47
C ALA A 182 -29.48 32.36 -6.90
N ASP A 183 -29.35 31.53 -7.93
CA ASP A 183 -29.12 31.97 -9.32
C ASP A 183 -30.35 31.88 -10.26
N SER A 184 -31.55 31.53 -9.75
CA SER A 184 -32.77 31.46 -10.59
C SER A 184 -33.75 32.63 -10.43
N ALA A 185 -33.45 33.61 -9.58
CA ALA A 185 -34.39 34.68 -9.24
C ALA A 185 -33.96 36.08 -9.71
N THR A 186 -33.39 36.25 -10.91
CA THR A 186 -33.34 37.60 -11.53
C THR A 186 -33.20 37.58 -13.06
N ALA A 187 -34.17 37.02 -13.79
CA ALA A 187 -34.31 37.32 -15.23
C ALA A 187 -35.68 36.93 -15.79
N THR A 188 -36.77 37.62 -15.38
CA THR A 188 -37.98 37.65 -16.21
C THR A 188 -38.85 38.88 -15.89
N SER A 189 -38.67 39.97 -16.63
CA SER A 189 -39.83 40.79 -17.04
C SER A 189 -39.47 41.64 -18.26
N LYS A 190 -40.25 41.43 -19.33
CA LYS A 190 -40.56 42.27 -20.50
C LYS A 190 -40.42 41.50 -21.81
N LEU A 191 -41.46 40.73 -22.13
CA LEU A 191 -41.93 40.54 -23.50
C LEU A 191 -43.41 40.96 -23.56
N VAL A 192 -43.65 42.09 -24.22
CA VAL A 192 -44.87 42.46 -24.96
C VAL A 192 -44.25 43.22 -26.15
N GLY A 193 -44.25 42.72 -27.38
CA GLY A 193 -45.41 42.34 -28.18
C GLY A 193 -45.89 43.58 -28.93
N ASP A 194 -45.49 43.75 -30.20
CA ASP A 194 -46.39 44.12 -31.31
C ASP A 194 -45.65 44.35 -32.64
N GLU A 195 -46.13 43.58 -33.61
CA GLU A 195 -46.41 43.80 -35.04
C GLU A 195 -45.60 44.77 -35.95
N LEU A 196 -45.36 44.22 -37.17
CA LEU A 196 -44.96 44.78 -38.47
C LEU A 196 -43.48 45.18 -38.69
#